data_AF-A0A2C9WZ28-F1
#
_entry.id   AF-A0A2C9WZ28-F1
#
_cell.length_a   1.000
_cell.length_b   1.000
_cell.length_c   1.000
_cell.angle_alpha   90.00
_cell.angle_beta   90.00
_cell.angle_gamma   90.00
#
_symmetry.space_group_name_H-M   'P 1'
#
loop_
_entity.id
_entity.type
_entity.pdbx_description
1 polymer ?
#
loop_
_entity_poly.entity_id
_entity_poly.type
_entity_poly.pdbx_seq_one_letter_code
_entity_poly.pdbx_strand_id
1 'polypeptide(L)'
;MKTCHLTHLTLKGLLVLLAALPLASRAGEPLIVVEDRGGTSALPYYEALNLQPRANAPAGPPIPMLPVPATPMDEAAMLPVRSAKLTPGTVARRVIEAPGLRPFVVVGDDEASHAWLLRQAGSLRERGAVGLVVNVETMQGLARLRALVPGVPLAPVAGDDLAERLGLRHYPVLITATGIEQ
;
A
#
# COMPACT_ATOMS: atom_id res chain seq x y z
N MET A 1 53.08 -30.53 65.77
CA MET A 1 52.16 -29.38 65.86
C MET A 1 51.39 -29.32 64.54
N LYS A 2 50.06 -29.36 64.58
CA LYS A 2 49.17 -29.31 63.40
C LYS A 2 48.48 -27.95 63.33
N THR A 3 48.52 -27.31 62.15
CA THR A 3 47.60 -26.35 61.49
C THR A 3 48.34 -25.84 60.23
N CYS A 4 47.82 -25.47 59.07
CA CYS A 4 46.53 -25.46 58.36
C CYS A 4 46.87 -25.12 56.86
N HIS A 5 45.86 -24.95 55.99
CA HIS A 5 45.86 -24.58 54.55
C HIS A 5 45.82 -25.78 53.58
N LEU A 6 44.68 -26.33 53.13
CA LEU A 6 43.35 -25.76 52.80
C LEU A 6 43.37 -24.59 51.81
N THR A 7 44.06 -24.71 50.67
CA THR A 7 43.95 -23.73 49.54
C THR A 7 44.33 -24.26 48.14
N HIS A 8 44.41 -25.58 47.91
CA HIS A 8 44.85 -26.09 46.58
C HIS A 8 43.75 -26.70 45.68
N LEU A 9 42.51 -26.82 46.17
CA LEU A 9 41.46 -27.53 45.43
C LEU A 9 40.53 -26.65 44.58
N THR A 10 40.54 -25.33 44.74
CA THR A 10 39.60 -24.42 44.06
C THR A 10 40.18 -23.63 42.88
N LEU A 11 41.50 -23.73 42.61
CA LEU A 11 42.13 -22.97 41.51
C LEU A 11 42.31 -23.77 40.22
N LYS A 12 42.36 -25.11 40.28
CA LYS A 12 42.46 -25.96 39.08
C LYS A 12 41.14 -26.08 38.30
N GLY A 13 39.99 -25.79 38.93
CA GLY A 13 38.68 -25.80 38.26
C GLY A 13 38.42 -24.57 37.40
N LEU A 14 39.02 -23.42 37.72
CA LEU A 14 38.81 -22.17 36.97
C LEU A 14 39.64 -22.12 35.67
N LEU A 15 40.78 -22.81 35.62
CA LEU A 15 41.64 -22.85 34.43
C LEU A 15 41.08 -23.76 33.31
N VAL A 16 40.21 -24.72 33.63
CA VAL A 16 39.61 -25.62 32.64
C VAL A 16 38.37 -25.01 31.98
N LEU A 17 37.72 -24.02 32.61
CA LEU A 17 36.54 -23.36 32.06
C LEU A 17 36.85 -22.28 31.00
N LEU A 18 38.10 -21.80 30.94
CA LEU A 18 38.52 -20.79 29.95
C LEU A 18 38.93 -21.38 28.59
N ALA A 19 39.03 -22.71 28.46
CA ALA A 19 39.47 -23.38 27.23
C ALA A 19 38.33 -23.82 26.30
N ALA A 20 37.08 -23.51 26.63
CA ALA A 20 35.88 -23.99 25.91
C ALA A 20 35.07 -22.87 25.23
N LEU A 21 35.72 -21.79 24.77
CA LEU A 21 35.11 -20.85 23.83
C LEU A 21 35.52 -21.24 22.40
N PRO A 22 34.68 -21.96 21.64
CA PRO A 22 34.88 -22.05 20.21
C PRO A 22 34.63 -20.66 19.62
N LEU A 23 35.66 -20.09 18.99
CA LEU A 23 35.55 -18.98 18.06
C LEU A 23 34.50 -19.33 17.00
N ALA A 24 33.31 -18.77 17.13
CA ALA A 24 32.28 -18.85 16.10
C ALA A 24 32.08 -17.49 15.44
N SER A 25 33.17 -16.91 14.90
CA SER A 25 33.03 -15.97 13.79
C SER A 25 32.70 -16.77 12.54
N ARG A 26 31.44 -17.20 12.38
CA ARG A 26 30.92 -17.50 11.05
C ARG A 26 30.68 -16.17 10.34
N ALA A 27 31.78 -15.56 9.88
CA ALA A 27 31.69 -14.74 8.69
C ALA A 27 31.12 -15.67 7.61
N GLY A 28 29.92 -15.35 7.10
CA GLY A 28 29.31 -16.12 6.02
C GLY A 28 30.34 -16.32 4.92
N GLU A 29 30.39 -17.52 4.33
CA GLU A 29 31.29 -17.78 3.21
C GLU A 29 31.18 -16.62 2.22
N PRO A 30 32.31 -16.00 1.84
CA PRO A 30 32.28 -14.92 0.88
C PRO A 30 31.65 -15.48 -0.39
N LEU A 31 30.60 -14.81 -0.85
CA LEU A 31 29.88 -15.19 -2.06
C LEU A 31 30.89 -15.43 -3.18
N ILE A 32 30.79 -16.59 -3.84
CA ILE A 32 31.57 -16.85 -5.04
C ILE A 32 30.98 -15.96 -6.12
N VAL A 33 31.65 -14.85 -6.39
CA VAL A 33 31.29 -13.94 -7.48
C VAL A 33 31.61 -14.65 -8.80
N VAL A 34 30.57 -15.19 -9.44
CA VAL A 34 30.66 -15.93 -10.70
C VAL A 34 31.17 -15.03 -11.82
N GLU A 35 30.76 -13.76 -11.83
CA GLU A 35 31.23 -12.74 -12.75
C GLU A 35 30.90 -11.34 -12.19
N ASP A 36 31.90 -10.49 -11.96
CA ASP A 36 31.70 -9.07 -11.64
C ASP A 36 31.78 -8.26 -12.93
N ARG A 37 30.63 -7.95 -13.52
CA ARG A 37 30.54 -7.03 -14.67
C ARG A 37 30.36 -5.57 -14.24
N GLY A 38 30.36 -5.30 -12.93
CA GLY A 38 30.37 -3.95 -12.38
C GLY A 38 31.77 -3.34 -12.38
N GLY A 39 31.90 -2.12 -11.86
CA GLY A 39 33.20 -1.46 -11.67
C GLY A 39 33.54 -0.36 -12.66
N THR A 40 32.82 -0.25 -13.78
CA THR A 40 32.89 0.96 -14.61
C THR A 40 32.14 2.10 -13.94
N SER A 41 32.83 3.18 -13.67
CA SER A 41 32.23 4.36 -13.06
C SER A 41 31.08 4.89 -13.91
N ALA A 42 29.92 5.09 -13.30
CA ALA A 42 28.80 5.78 -13.94
C ALA A 42 28.96 7.31 -13.94
N LEU A 43 30.07 7.85 -13.40
CA LEU A 43 30.36 9.29 -13.36
C LEU A 43 30.13 10.01 -14.71
N PRO A 44 30.53 9.47 -15.88
CA PRO A 44 30.32 10.15 -17.17
C PRO A 44 28.84 10.44 -17.47
N TYR A 45 27.93 9.58 -17.01
CA TYR A 45 26.49 9.78 -17.19
C TYR A 45 25.92 10.88 -16.27
N TYR A 46 26.58 11.14 -15.14
CA TYR A 46 26.17 12.16 -14.16
C TYR A 46 26.85 13.53 -14.40
N GLU A 47 28.00 13.56 -15.08
CA GLU A 47 28.71 14.80 -15.45
C GLU A 47 27.84 15.72 -16.31
N ALA A 48 27.16 15.16 -17.31
CA ALA A 48 26.25 15.90 -18.19
C ALA A 48 25.03 16.49 -17.43
N LEU A 49 24.64 15.86 -16.32
CA LEU A 49 23.50 16.28 -15.49
C LEU A 49 23.92 17.19 -14.33
N ASN A 50 25.22 17.43 -14.13
CA ASN A 50 25.79 18.22 -13.04
C ASN A 50 25.24 17.83 -11.64
N LEU A 51 25.01 16.52 -11.43
CA LEU A 51 24.45 15.96 -10.20
C LEU A 51 25.52 15.66 -9.13
N GLN A 52 26.77 15.99 -9.39
CA GLN A 52 27.87 15.73 -8.46
C GLN A 52 27.71 16.57 -7.19
N PRO A 53 27.82 15.98 -5.99
CA PRO A 53 28.00 16.73 -4.76
C PRO A 53 29.27 17.58 -4.91
N ARG A 54 29.13 18.87 -5.18
CA ARG A 54 30.27 19.77 -5.26
C ARG A 54 30.88 19.87 -3.86
N ALA A 55 31.97 19.14 -3.62
CA ALA A 55 32.70 19.13 -2.34
C ALA A 55 33.14 20.53 -1.87
N ASN A 56 33.21 21.50 -2.79
CA ASN A 56 33.59 22.89 -2.52
C ASN A 56 32.54 23.93 -2.95
N ALA A 57 31.29 23.52 -3.25
CA ALA A 57 30.23 24.51 -3.44
C ALA A 57 29.66 24.91 -2.08
N PRO A 58 29.34 26.20 -1.86
CA PRO A 58 28.48 26.56 -0.74
C PRO A 58 27.22 25.71 -0.86
N ALA A 59 26.85 25.04 0.24
CA ALA A 59 25.58 24.33 0.31
C ALA A 59 24.50 25.28 -0.19
N GLY A 60 23.87 24.93 -1.31
CA GLY A 60 22.73 25.70 -1.80
C GLY A 60 21.70 25.81 -0.68
N PRO A 61 20.87 26.87 -0.66
CA PRO A 61 19.83 27.00 0.36
C PRO A 61 19.06 25.67 0.40
N PRO A 62 18.85 25.07 1.60
CA PRO A 62 18.13 23.82 1.70
C PRO A 62 16.81 23.99 0.95
N ILE A 63 16.56 23.12 -0.02
CA ILE A 63 15.26 23.08 -0.70
C ILE A 63 14.25 22.92 0.43
N PRO A 64 13.32 23.88 0.62
CA PRO A 64 12.33 23.78 1.67
C PRO A 64 11.56 22.49 1.42
N MET A 65 11.80 21.49 2.26
CA MET A 65 11.00 20.27 2.23
C MET A 65 9.63 20.71 2.73
N LEU A 66 8.68 20.86 1.79
CA LEU A 66 7.28 21.06 2.13
C LEU A 66 6.92 19.92 3.09
N PRO A 67 6.43 20.22 4.31
CA PRO A 67 5.99 19.18 5.22
C PRO A 67 4.99 18.31 4.48
N VAL A 68 5.28 17.03 4.30
CA VAL A 68 4.27 16.07 3.87
C VAL A 68 3.19 16.11 4.95
N PRO A 69 1.93 16.44 4.64
CA PRO A 69 0.88 16.47 5.64
C PRO A 69 0.82 15.10 6.33
N ALA A 70 1.14 15.07 7.63
CA ALA A 70 1.15 13.84 8.43
C ALA A 70 -0.28 13.36 8.77
N THR A 71 -1.28 14.19 8.51
CA THR A 71 -2.69 13.86 8.65
C THR A 71 -3.16 13.11 7.40
N PRO A 72 -3.75 11.91 7.54
CA PRO A 72 -4.57 11.34 6.47
C PRO A 72 -5.51 12.44 6.00
N MET A 73 -5.57 12.68 4.69
CA MET A 73 -6.47 13.70 4.14
C MET A 73 -7.88 13.42 4.68
N ASP A 74 -8.44 14.40 5.38
CA ASP A 74 -9.77 14.28 5.97
C ASP A 74 -10.76 13.96 4.84
N GLU A 75 -11.43 12.81 4.90
CA GLU A 75 -12.40 12.41 3.87
C GLU A 75 -13.52 13.45 3.73
N ALA A 76 -13.80 14.22 4.79
CA ALA A 76 -14.77 15.32 4.72
C ALA A 76 -14.31 16.45 3.79
N ALA A 77 -13.00 16.65 3.60
CA ALA A 77 -12.45 17.62 2.66
C ALA A 77 -12.59 17.18 1.20
N MET A 78 -12.88 15.89 0.94
CA MET A 78 -13.14 15.37 -0.41
C MET A 78 -14.61 15.52 -0.84
N LEU A 79 -15.50 15.91 0.07
CA LEU A 79 -16.94 16.04 -0.17
C LEU A 79 -17.34 17.48 -0.51
N PRO A 80 -18.36 17.70 -1.35
CA PRO A 80 -19.16 16.69 -2.06
C PRO A 80 -18.43 16.10 -3.27
N VAL A 81 -18.65 14.81 -3.52
CA VAL A 81 -18.20 14.17 -4.76
C VAL A 81 -19.37 14.05 -5.72
N ARG A 82 -19.23 14.60 -6.92
CA ARG A 82 -20.20 14.48 -8.02
C ARG A 82 -19.47 14.19 -9.31
N SER A 83 -19.86 13.12 -9.99
CA SER A 83 -19.33 12.77 -11.31
C SER A 83 -20.29 13.25 -12.39
N ALA A 84 -19.83 14.07 -13.32
CA ALA A 84 -20.69 14.68 -14.34
C ALA A 84 -21.12 13.68 -15.44
N LYS A 85 -20.32 12.63 -15.66
CA LYS A 85 -20.52 11.64 -16.74
C LYS A 85 -21.29 10.40 -16.31
N LEU A 86 -21.64 10.29 -15.03
CA LEU A 86 -22.29 9.14 -14.43
C LEU A 86 -23.64 9.53 -13.84
N THR A 87 -24.66 8.72 -14.13
CA THR A 87 -26.02 8.93 -13.62
C THR A 87 -26.61 7.63 -13.06
N PRO A 88 -27.53 7.70 -12.08
CA PRO A 88 -28.29 6.52 -11.68
C PRO A 88 -29.03 5.93 -12.89
N GLY A 89 -28.92 4.61 -13.11
CA GLY A 89 -29.56 3.96 -14.24
C GLY A 89 -29.28 2.47 -14.35
N THR A 90 -29.81 1.85 -15.40
CA THR A 90 -29.57 0.44 -15.70
C THR A 90 -28.28 0.29 -16.50
N VAL A 91 -27.44 -0.66 -16.11
CA VAL A 91 -26.21 -1.00 -16.84
C VAL A 91 -26.40 -2.32 -17.58
N ALA A 92 -26.23 -2.30 -18.90
CA ALA A 92 -26.24 -3.51 -19.69
C ALA A 92 -25.01 -4.36 -19.40
N ARG A 93 -25.21 -5.66 -19.17
CA ARG A 93 -24.11 -6.60 -18.94
C ARG A 93 -23.19 -6.65 -20.15
N ARG A 94 -21.88 -6.58 -19.91
CA ARG A 94 -20.85 -6.69 -20.95
C ARG A 94 -19.66 -7.51 -20.46
N VAL A 95 -19.11 -8.33 -21.33
CA VAL A 95 -17.88 -9.07 -21.07
C VAL A 95 -16.69 -8.14 -21.30
N ILE A 96 -15.72 -8.19 -20.40
CA ILE A 96 -14.44 -7.50 -20.54
C ILE A 96 -13.31 -8.48 -20.22
N GLU A 97 -12.11 -8.24 -20.74
CA GLU A 97 -10.92 -9.00 -20.40
C GLU A 97 -9.95 -8.09 -19.65
N ALA A 98 -9.96 -8.19 -18.32
CA ALA A 98 -9.06 -7.45 -17.46
C ALA A 98 -8.41 -8.37 -16.40
N PRO A 99 -7.50 -9.29 -16.81
CA PRO A 99 -6.83 -10.20 -15.88
C PRO A 99 -6.09 -9.42 -14.79
N GLY A 100 -6.22 -9.86 -13.54
CA GLY A 100 -5.60 -9.21 -12.38
C GLY A 100 -6.37 -7.99 -11.84
N LEU A 101 -7.49 -7.61 -12.46
CA LEU A 101 -8.34 -6.55 -11.94
C LEU A 101 -9.02 -7.01 -10.64
N ARG A 102 -8.73 -6.31 -9.54
CA ARG A 102 -9.48 -6.47 -8.30
C ARG A 102 -10.94 -6.01 -8.54
N PRO A 103 -11.96 -6.82 -8.19
CA PRO A 103 -13.34 -6.40 -8.35
C PRO A 103 -13.64 -5.10 -7.61
N PHE A 104 -14.40 -4.21 -8.24
CA PHE A 104 -14.86 -3.00 -7.60
C PHE A 104 -16.25 -2.59 -8.08
N VAL A 105 -16.95 -1.82 -7.25
CA VAL A 105 -18.28 -1.29 -7.55
C VAL A 105 -18.25 0.21 -7.70
N VAL A 106 -19.14 0.73 -8.53
CA VAL A 106 -19.39 2.16 -8.69
C VAL A 106 -20.82 2.42 -8.24
N VAL A 107 -20.99 3.28 -7.24
CA VAL A 107 -22.28 3.52 -6.57
C VAL A 107 -22.43 4.99 -6.16
N GLY A 108 -23.66 5.46 -5.92
CA GLY A 108 -23.95 6.79 -5.38
C GLY A 108 -24.77 6.73 -4.09
N ASP A 109 -25.00 7.89 -3.47
CA ASP A 109 -25.93 8.08 -2.35
C ASP A 109 -27.37 8.30 -2.86
N ASP A 110 -27.88 7.35 -3.63
CA ASP A 110 -29.26 7.31 -4.14
C ASP A 110 -29.93 5.96 -3.85
N GLU A 111 -31.26 5.96 -3.92
CA GLU A 111 -32.09 4.80 -3.54
C GLU A 111 -31.78 3.56 -4.39
N ALA A 112 -31.53 3.74 -5.69
CA ALA A 112 -31.18 2.64 -6.59
C ALA A 112 -29.87 1.97 -6.16
N SER A 113 -28.85 2.78 -5.83
CA SER A 113 -27.56 2.31 -5.32
C SER A 113 -27.68 1.67 -3.94
N HIS A 114 -28.49 2.22 -3.04
CA HIS A 114 -28.73 1.64 -1.71
C HIS A 114 -29.36 0.25 -1.81
N ALA A 115 -30.45 0.13 -2.58
CA ALA A 115 -31.14 -1.13 -2.78
C ALA A 115 -30.24 -2.17 -3.46
N TRP A 116 -29.43 -1.73 -4.41
CA TRP A 116 -28.48 -2.60 -5.11
C TRP A 116 -27.37 -3.11 -4.20
N LEU A 117 -26.74 -2.23 -3.40
CA LEU A 117 -25.69 -2.59 -2.44
C LEU A 117 -26.18 -3.62 -1.43
N LEU A 118 -27.39 -3.45 -0.88
CA LEU A 118 -27.97 -4.39 0.06
C LEU A 118 -28.14 -5.79 -0.54
N ARG A 119 -28.57 -5.88 -1.81
CA ARG A 119 -28.71 -7.17 -2.51
C ARG A 119 -27.36 -7.82 -2.79
N GLN A 120 -26.35 -7.03 -3.14
CA GLN A 120 -25.04 -7.54 -3.56
C GLN A 120 -24.05 -7.71 -2.39
N ALA A 121 -24.37 -7.24 -1.18
CA ALA A 121 -23.48 -7.19 -0.02
C ALA A 121 -22.65 -8.47 0.22
N GLY A 122 -23.32 -9.64 0.18
CA GLY A 122 -22.66 -10.94 0.35
C GLY A 122 -21.63 -11.22 -0.76
N SER A 123 -22.07 -11.10 -2.02
CA SER A 123 -21.23 -11.29 -3.21
C SER A 123 -20.02 -10.34 -3.24
N LEU A 124 -20.23 -9.07 -2.88
CA LEU A 124 -19.14 -8.08 -2.84
C LEU A 124 -18.08 -8.43 -1.81
N ARG A 125 -18.50 -8.88 -0.63
CA ARG A 125 -17.59 -9.29 0.44
C ARG A 125 -16.81 -10.55 0.08
N GLU A 126 -17.48 -11.56 -0.46
CA GLU A 126 -16.85 -12.81 -0.90
C GLU A 126 -15.81 -12.58 -1.99
N ARG A 127 -16.07 -11.65 -2.91
CA ARG A 127 -15.16 -11.28 -4.00
C ARG A 127 -14.04 -10.33 -3.57
N GLY A 128 -14.01 -9.90 -2.30
CA GLY A 128 -13.03 -8.92 -1.81
C GLY A 128 -13.12 -7.58 -2.54
N ALA A 129 -14.32 -7.22 -3.00
CA ALA A 129 -14.56 -6.02 -3.79
C ALA A 129 -14.37 -4.75 -2.95
N VAL A 130 -14.08 -3.64 -3.63
CA VAL A 130 -14.09 -2.29 -3.04
C VAL A 130 -15.15 -1.44 -3.72
N GLY A 131 -15.70 -0.45 -3.03
CA GLY A 131 -16.67 0.46 -3.63
C GLY A 131 -16.16 1.87 -3.79
N LEU A 132 -16.45 2.42 -4.95
CA LEU A 132 -16.17 3.78 -5.35
C LEU A 132 -17.49 4.54 -5.32
N VAL A 133 -17.58 5.53 -4.43
CA VAL A 133 -18.76 6.37 -4.28
C VAL A 133 -18.59 7.60 -5.16
N VAL A 134 -19.31 7.62 -6.28
CA VAL A 134 -19.15 8.63 -7.35
C VAL A 134 -20.12 9.81 -7.24
N ASN A 135 -21.11 9.69 -6.36
CA ASN A 135 -22.07 10.72 -6.05
C ASN A 135 -22.40 10.67 -4.55
N VAL A 136 -21.91 11.64 -3.77
CA VAL A 136 -22.23 11.75 -2.33
C VAL A 136 -22.03 13.18 -1.85
N GLU A 137 -23.05 13.72 -1.20
CA GLU A 137 -23.07 15.12 -0.75
C GLU A 137 -22.38 15.32 0.61
N THR A 138 -22.55 14.37 1.52
CA THR A 138 -22.24 14.57 2.94
C THR A 138 -21.55 13.36 3.55
N MET A 139 -20.78 13.59 4.62
CA MET A 139 -20.13 12.52 5.36
C MET A 139 -21.15 11.54 5.95
N GLN A 140 -22.34 12.04 6.32
CA GLN A 140 -23.44 11.20 6.80
C GLN A 140 -23.95 10.26 5.70
N GLY A 141 -24.03 10.71 4.45
CA GLY A 141 -24.37 9.87 3.30
C GLY A 141 -23.37 8.75 3.08
N LEU A 142 -22.08 9.10 3.11
CA LEU A 142 -21.01 8.11 3.01
C LEU A 142 -21.05 7.09 4.17
N ALA A 143 -21.29 7.56 5.40
CA ALA A 143 -21.43 6.68 6.56
C ALA A 143 -22.64 5.74 6.45
N ARG A 144 -23.79 6.22 5.94
CA ARG A 144 -24.96 5.37 5.66
C ARG A 144 -24.62 4.28 4.65
N LEU A 145 -23.98 4.63 3.53
CA LEU A 145 -23.56 3.66 2.52
C LEU A 145 -22.65 2.57 3.13
N ARG A 146 -21.69 2.96 3.98
CA ARG A 146 -20.79 2.02 4.67
C ARG A 146 -21.55 1.09 5.63
N ALA A 147 -22.61 1.58 6.27
CA ALA A 147 -23.45 0.77 7.15
C ALA A 147 -24.29 -0.27 6.39
N LEU A 148 -24.62 -0.03 5.11
CA LEU A 148 -25.38 -0.99 4.28
C LEU A 148 -24.56 -2.24 3.91
N VAL A 149 -23.23 -2.11 3.80
CA VAL A 149 -22.33 -3.18 3.34
C VAL A 149 -21.11 -3.34 4.26
N PRO A 150 -21.31 -3.76 5.52
CA PRO A 150 -20.20 -3.92 6.46
C PRO A 150 -19.19 -4.94 5.94
N GLY A 151 -17.92 -4.54 5.90
CA GLY A 151 -16.81 -5.36 5.38
C GLY A 151 -16.46 -5.12 3.92
N VAL A 152 -17.18 -4.25 3.21
CA VAL A 152 -16.79 -3.76 1.88
C VAL A 152 -16.26 -2.33 2.01
N PRO A 153 -14.97 -2.07 1.78
CA PRO A 153 -14.42 -0.72 1.85
C PRO A 153 -15.06 0.19 0.81
N LEU A 154 -15.65 1.32 1.24
CA LEU A 154 -16.22 2.34 0.35
C LEU A 154 -15.44 3.65 0.48
N ALA A 155 -15.02 4.22 -0.64
CA ALA A 155 -14.29 5.49 -0.70
C ALA A 155 -14.95 6.47 -1.70
N PRO A 156 -15.05 7.76 -1.36
CA PRO A 156 -15.55 8.78 -2.27
C PRO A 156 -14.49 9.08 -3.36
N VAL A 157 -14.87 9.01 -4.64
CA VAL A 157 -13.96 9.20 -5.78
C VAL A 157 -14.68 9.87 -6.95
N ALA A 158 -14.03 10.85 -7.59
CA ALA A 158 -14.52 11.40 -8.86
C ALA A 158 -14.44 10.33 -9.96
N GLY A 159 -15.60 9.91 -10.48
CA GLY A 159 -15.73 8.77 -11.39
C GLY A 159 -15.63 9.10 -12.87
N ASP A 160 -15.40 10.36 -13.26
CA ASP A 160 -15.47 10.79 -14.67
C ASP A 160 -14.41 10.12 -15.56
N ASP A 161 -13.17 9.99 -15.06
CA ASP A 161 -12.10 9.31 -15.81
C ASP A 161 -12.37 7.81 -15.95
N LEU A 162 -12.92 7.20 -14.89
CA LEU A 162 -13.33 5.80 -14.90
C LEU A 162 -14.47 5.58 -15.89
N ALA A 163 -15.42 6.50 -15.93
CA ALA A 163 -16.58 6.48 -16.82
C ALA A 163 -16.13 6.46 -18.28
N GLU A 164 -15.19 7.32 -18.65
CA GLU A 164 -14.66 7.36 -20.03
C GLU A 164 -13.89 6.10 -20.38
N ARG A 165 -12.96 5.67 -19.51
CA ARG A 165 -12.09 4.52 -19.78
C ARG A 165 -12.86 3.21 -19.94
N LEU A 166 -13.93 3.05 -19.17
CA LEU A 166 -14.79 1.87 -19.24
C LEU A 166 -16.03 2.06 -20.11
N GLY A 167 -16.23 3.25 -20.69
CA GLY A 167 -17.46 3.60 -21.40
C GLY A 167 -18.72 3.41 -20.55
N LEU A 168 -18.62 3.66 -19.24
CA LEU A 168 -19.74 3.60 -18.30
C LEU A 168 -20.50 4.93 -18.34
N ARG A 169 -21.82 4.85 -18.38
CA ARG A 169 -22.73 6.02 -18.31
C ARG A 169 -23.65 5.98 -17.09
N HIS A 170 -23.89 4.77 -16.60
CA HIS A 170 -24.82 4.53 -15.51
C HIS A 170 -24.15 3.76 -14.38
N TYR A 171 -24.72 3.94 -13.20
CA TYR A 171 -24.43 3.19 -11.98
C TYR A 171 -25.78 2.92 -11.26
N PRO A 172 -25.88 1.99 -10.28
CA PRO A 172 -24.82 1.19 -9.69
C PRO A 172 -24.34 0.04 -10.58
N VAL A 173 -23.07 -0.36 -10.45
CA VAL A 173 -22.46 -1.43 -11.26
C VAL A 173 -21.30 -2.12 -10.53
N LEU A 174 -21.14 -3.43 -10.76
CA LEU A 174 -19.99 -4.25 -10.39
C LEU A 174 -19.10 -4.48 -11.61
N ILE A 175 -17.81 -4.22 -11.44
CA ILE A 175 -16.76 -4.48 -12.43
C ILE A 175 -15.85 -5.58 -11.89
N THR A 176 -15.64 -6.62 -12.68
CA THR A 176 -14.76 -7.76 -12.38
C THR A 176 -13.75 -7.96 -13.50
N ALA A 177 -12.79 -8.86 -13.32
CA ALA A 177 -11.83 -9.21 -14.37
C ALA A 177 -12.46 -9.76 -15.66
N THR A 178 -13.71 -10.25 -15.62
CA THR A 178 -14.38 -10.91 -16.74
C THR A 178 -15.61 -10.17 -17.24
N GLY A 179 -16.10 -9.15 -16.52
CA GLY A 179 -17.35 -8.50 -16.89
C GLY A 179 -17.73 -7.29 -16.08
N ILE A 180 -18.65 -6.54 -16.66
CA ILE A 180 -19.37 -5.40 -16.10
C ILE A 180 -20.84 -5.81 -15.99
N GLU A 181 -21.41 -5.76 -14.79
CA GLU A 181 -22.78 -6.23 -14.50
C GLU A 181 -23.42 -5.48 -13.33
N GLN A 182 -24.75 -5.58 -13.20
CA GLN A 182 -25.56 -5.01 -12.14
C GLN A 182 -26.36 -6.14 -11.47
#